data_AF-A0A9J6FA80-F1
#
_entry.id   AF-A0A9J6FA80-F1
#
_cell.length_a   1.000
_cell.length_b   1.000
_cell.length_c   1.000
_cell.angle_alpha   90.00
_cell.angle_beta   90.00
_cell.angle_gamma   90.00
#
_symmetry.space_group_name_H-M   'P 1'
#
loop_
_entity.id
_entity.type
_entity.pdbx_description
1 polymer ?
#
loop_
_entity_poly.entity_id
_entity_poly.type
_entity_poly.pdbx_seq_one_letter_code
_entity_poly.pdbx_strand_id
1 'polypeptide(L)'
;MLAGMSSLKVLELDGCLQLTGYSLQFLACGVASLEILGLSFCHNIRNPSFKKSRKGPGLGGVTKLNISSNSIYDDGLRCILLAMPKLRSLELRSCPNLTTQGFLYISAHGDILNEIDVSMSPRLTNSGCQFLLSVPNLKKLSVHRCRHITSRSTRGINATTSPGISELNIGATEIGEKGIRRLSEVSVTTKERVRCSLVLTTPIHDMTVC
;
A
#
# COMPACT_ATOMS: atom_id res chain seq x y z
N MET A 1 -25.64 9.08 -10.35
CA MET A 1 -26.20 7.71 -10.51
C MET A 1 -25.27 6.97 -11.48
N LEU A 2 -24.43 6.05 -10.99
CA LEU A 2 -23.47 5.28 -11.83
C LEU A 2 -24.06 3.94 -12.33
N ALA A 3 -25.31 3.66 -11.96
CA ALA A 3 -26.05 2.49 -12.42
C ALA A 3 -26.19 2.53 -13.94
N GLY A 4 -25.76 1.45 -14.62
CA GLY A 4 -25.80 1.33 -16.08
C GLY A 4 -24.47 1.60 -16.80
N MET A 5 -23.43 2.05 -16.08
CA MET A 5 -22.09 2.25 -16.67
C MET A 5 -21.28 0.95 -16.69
N SER A 6 -21.79 -0.06 -17.40
CA SER A 6 -21.24 -1.42 -17.44
C SER A 6 -19.86 -1.53 -18.08
N SER A 7 -19.43 -0.53 -18.85
CA SER A 7 -18.11 -0.49 -19.51
C SER A 7 -17.08 0.38 -18.76
N LEU A 8 -17.44 1.01 -17.64
CA LEU A 8 -16.54 1.90 -16.91
C LEU A 8 -15.42 1.10 -16.23
N LYS A 9 -14.17 1.38 -16.60
CA LYS A 9 -12.97 0.74 -16.04
C LYS A 9 -12.25 1.59 -14.99
N VAL A 10 -12.36 2.91 -15.11
CA VAL A 10 -11.65 3.87 -14.26
C VAL A 10 -12.67 4.82 -13.66
N LEU A 11 -12.62 4.99 -12.35
CA LEU A 11 -13.46 5.92 -11.61
C LEU A 11 -12.60 6.68 -10.60
N GLU A 12 -12.39 7.96 -10.88
CA GLU A 12 -11.64 8.86 -10.02
C GLU A 12 -12.62 9.78 -9.29
N LEU A 13 -12.61 9.73 -7.97
CA LEU A 13 -13.47 10.52 -7.08
C LEU A 13 -12.66 11.27 -6.03
N ASP A 14 -11.41 11.58 -6.35
CA ASP A 14 -10.51 12.30 -5.47
C ASP A 14 -11.10 13.65 -5.03
N GLY A 15 -10.95 13.97 -3.74
CA GLY A 15 -11.44 15.22 -3.14
C GLY A 15 -12.96 15.28 -2.94
N CYS A 16 -13.70 14.19 -3.21
CA CYS A 16 -15.15 14.16 -3.01
C CYS A 16 -15.51 14.04 -1.52
N LEU A 17 -15.52 15.18 -0.81
CA LEU A 17 -15.70 15.26 0.65
C LEU A 17 -17.04 14.71 1.16
N GLN A 18 -18.06 14.63 0.30
CA GLN A 18 -19.39 14.09 0.65
C GLN A 18 -19.47 12.56 0.54
N LEU A 19 -18.40 11.89 0.10
CA LEU A 19 -18.36 10.43 0.05
C LEU A 19 -18.20 9.84 1.45
N THR A 20 -19.11 8.94 1.78
CA THR A 20 -19.08 8.15 3.01
C THR A 20 -18.87 6.68 2.68
N GLY A 21 -18.61 5.85 3.70
CA GLY A 21 -18.58 4.39 3.55
C GLY A 21 -19.87 3.82 2.95
N TYR A 22 -21.03 4.46 3.17
CA TYR A 22 -22.30 4.07 2.56
C TYR A 22 -22.32 4.37 1.05
N SER A 23 -21.74 5.50 0.62
CA SER A 23 -21.64 5.87 -0.79
C SER A 23 -20.87 4.81 -1.60
N LEU A 24 -19.83 4.20 -1.01
CA LEU A 24 -19.07 3.11 -1.63
C LEU A 24 -19.88 1.83 -1.80
N GLN A 25 -20.85 1.58 -0.93
CA GLN A 25 -21.74 0.43 -1.08
C GLN A 25 -22.66 0.60 -2.30
N PHE A 26 -23.14 1.81 -2.56
CA PHE A 26 -23.92 2.11 -3.77
C PHE A 26 -23.07 2.04 -5.04
N LEU A 27 -21.79 2.44 -4.97
CA LEU A 27 -20.84 2.29 -6.06
C LEU A 27 -20.69 0.81 -6.45
N ALA A 28 -20.54 -0.07 -5.47
CA ALA A 28 -20.33 -1.50 -5.66
C ALA A 28 -21.47 -2.23 -6.42
N CYS A 29 -22.67 -1.64 -6.50
CA CYS A 29 -23.81 -2.25 -7.19
C CYS A 29 -23.88 -1.93 -8.71
N GLY A 30 -23.12 -0.95 -9.21
CA GLY A 30 -23.30 -0.40 -10.57
C GLY A 30 -22.13 -0.58 -11.54
N VAL A 31 -20.95 -1.00 -11.08
CA VAL A 31 -19.68 -0.91 -11.85
C VAL A 31 -18.92 -2.25 -11.91
N ALA A 32 -19.54 -3.27 -12.51
CA ALA A 32 -19.01 -4.63 -12.58
C ALA A 32 -17.61 -4.73 -13.25
N SER A 33 -17.31 -3.81 -14.16
CA SER A 33 -16.08 -3.80 -14.97
C SER A 33 -15.01 -2.86 -14.43
N LEU A 34 -15.19 -2.30 -13.23
CA LEU A 34 -14.26 -1.33 -12.67
C LEU A 34 -12.93 -2.00 -12.31
N GLU A 35 -11.83 -1.43 -12.82
CA GLU A 35 -10.46 -1.90 -12.63
C GLU A 35 -9.64 -0.94 -11.77
N ILE A 36 -9.89 0.37 -11.86
CA ILE A 36 -9.17 1.43 -11.15
C ILE A 36 -10.17 2.33 -10.40
N LEU A 37 -9.90 2.54 -9.10
CA LEU A 37 -10.72 3.38 -8.23
C LEU A 37 -9.83 4.35 -7.44
N GLY A 38 -10.05 5.65 -7.65
CA GLY A 38 -9.43 6.72 -6.86
C GLY A 38 -10.41 7.37 -5.91
N LEU A 39 -9.99 7.50 -4.65
CA LEU A 39 -10.76 8.02 -3.52
C LEU A 39 -9.86 8.85 -2.60
N SER A 40 -8.80 9.45 -3.13
CA SER A 40 -7.87 10.27 -2.35
C SER A 40 -8.57 11.47 -1.75
N PHE A 41 -8.16 11.94 -0.57
CA PHE A 41 -8.73 13.14 0.07
C PHE A 41 -10.26 13.08 0.31
N CYS A 42 -10.82 11.87 0.44
CA CYS A 42 -12.23 11.64 0.76
C CYS A 42 -12.42 11.38 2.27
N HIS A 43 -12.12 12.40 3.09
CA HIS A 43 -11.92 12.25 4.54
C HIS A 43 -13.06 11.56 5.33
N ASN A 44 -14.28 11.55 4.79
CA ASN A 44 -15.45 10.90 5.39
C ASN A 44 -15.53 9.38 5.15
N ILE A 45 -14.56 8.79 4.44
CA ILE A 45 -14.36 7.34 4.30
C ILE A 45 -13.51 6.84 5.50
N ARG A 46 -14.12 6.84 6.69
CA ARG A 46 -13.42 6.49 7.95
C ARG A 46 -13.32 4.98 8.20
N ASN A 47 -14.37 4.24 7.85
CA ASN A 47 -14.48 2.79 7.98
C ASN A 47 -15.46 2.26 6.93
N PRO A 48 -15.02 2.09 5.67
CA PRO A 48 -15.90 1.58 4.64
C PRO A 48 -16.34 0.16 5.01
N SER A 49 -17.59 0.03 5.46
CA SER A 49 -18.20 -1.25 5.69
C SER A 49 -18.66 -1.80 4.35
N PHE A 50 -17.78 -2.52 3.65
CA PHE A 50 -18.19 -3.38 2.55
C PHE A 50 -18.90 -4.59 3.13
N LYS A 51 -20.10 -4.39 3.69
CA LYS A 51 -20.99 -5.52 3.96
C LYS A 51 -21.16 -6.21 2.62
N LYS A 52 -20.84 -7.52 2.54
CA LYS A 52 -21.15 -8.38 1.39
C LYS A 52 -22.58 -8.08 0.96
N SER A 53 -22.75 -7.22 -0.05
CA SER A 53 -24.06 -6.91 -0.58
C SER A 53 -24.54 -8.21 -1.22
N ARG A 54 -25.66 -8.76 -0.72
CA ARG A 54 -26.24 -10.01 -1.25
C ARG A 54 -26.74 -9.88 -2.69
N LYS A 55 -26.62 -8.71 -3.34
CA LYS A 55 -27.02 -8.49 -4.73
C LYS A 55 -26.04 -7.53 -5.42
N GLY A 56 -25.22 -8.05 -6.34
CA GLY A 56 -24.32 -7.27 -7.21
C GLY A 56 -22.89 -7.84 -7.29
N PRO A 57 -22.15 -7.61 -8.39
CA PRO A 57 -20.78 -8.13 -8.58
C PRO A 57 -19.75 -7.49 -7.63
N GLY A 58 -20.13 -6.42 -6.92
CA GLY A 58 -19.27 -5.75 -5.95
C GLY A 58 -18.09 -5.03 -6.60
N LEU A 59 -17.07 -4.70 -5.80
CA LEU A 59 -15.79 -4.15 -6.27
C LEU A 59 -14.78 -5.26 -6.62
N GLY A 60 -15.27 -6.46 -6.97
CA GLY A 60 -14.44 -7.64 -7.20
C GLY A 60 -13.54 -7.57 -8.44
N GLY A 61 -13.79 -6.62 -9.34
CA GLY A 61 -12.96 -6.35 -10.50
C GLY A 61 -11.78 -5.40 -10.25
N VAL A 62 -11.79 -4.66 -9.13
CA VAL A 62 -10.81 -3.60 -8.87
C VAL A 62 -9.41 -4.19 -8.69
N THR A 63 -8.47 -3.68 -9.47
CA THR A 63 -7.06 -4.06 -9.46
C THR A 63 -6.15 -2.96 -8.93
N LYS A 64 -6.58 -1.69 -8.99
CA LYS A 64 -5.84 -0.54 -8.44
C LYS A 64 -6.76 0.30 -7.58
N LEU A 65 -6.33 0.59 -6.36
CA LEU A 65 -7.04 1.45 -5.43
C LEU A 65 -6.11 2.52 -4.88
N ASN A 66 -6.52 3.78 -5.02
CA ASN A 66 -5.90 4.89 -4.31
C ASN A 66 -6.88 5.44 -3.27
N ILE A 67 -6.53 5.30 -1.99
CA ILE A 67 -7.26 5.86 -0.85
C ILE A 67 -6.32 6.69 0.03
N SER A 68 -5.37 7.37 -0.59
CA SER A 68 -4.42 8.25 0.09
C SER A 68 -5.14 9.43 0.80
N SER A 69 -4.52 9.96 1.85
CA SER A 69 -5.02 11.13 2.60
C SER A 69 -6.44 10.92 3.19
N ASN A 70 -6.77 9.69 3.58
CA ASN A 70 -8.05 9.36 4.20
C ASN A 70 -7.93 9.00 5.68
N SER A 71 -9.04 9.11 6.40
CA SER A 71 -9.13 8.77 7.82
C SER A 71 -9.42 7.28 8.09
N ILE A 72 -8.94 6.38 7.23
CA ILE A 72 -9.21 4.94 7.30
C ILE A 72 -8.51 4.26 8.48
N TYR A 73 -9.20 3.38 9.19
CA TYR A 73 -8.65 2.53 10.26
C TYR A 73 -8.37 1.10 9.78
N ASP A 74 -7.65 0.33 10.61
CA ASP A 74 -7.21 -1.04 10.31
C ASP A 74 -8.36 -1.97 9.90
N ASP A 75 -9.51 -1.91 10.56
CA ASP A 75 -10.70 -2.70 10.20
C ASP A 75 -11.27 -2.31 8.83
N GLY A 76 -11.25 -1.00 8.51
CA GLY A 76 -11.65 -0.51 7.20
C GLY A 76 -10.74 -1.04 6.09
N LEU A 77 -9.42 -1.04 6.33
CA LEU A 77 -8.43 -1.61 5.41
C LEU A 77 -8.64 -3.12 5.23
N ARG A 78 -8.91 -3.85 6.32
CA ARG A 78 -9.28 -5.28 6.25
C ARG A 78 -10.52 -5.50 5.38
N CYS A 79 -11.56 -4.69 5.56
CA CYS A 79 -12.77 -4.78 4.73
C CYS A 79 -12.48 -4.52 3.25
N ILE A 80 -11.60 -3.57 2.91
CA ILE A 80 -11.15 -3.33 1.52
C ILE A 80 -10.50 -4.57 0.93
N LEU A 81 -9.51 -5.14 1.63
CA LEU A 81 -8.77 -6.32 1.17
C LEU A 81 -9.70 -7.50 0.89
N LEU A 82 -10.74 -7.68 1.73
CA LEU A 82 -11.74 -8.73 1.54
C LEU A 82 -12.75 -8.44 0.42
N ALA A 83 -13.03 -7.16 0.14
CA ALA A 83 -13.99 -6.75 -0.88
C ALA A 83 -13.40 -6.71 -2.29
N MET A 84 -12.07 -6.58 -2.40
CA MET A 84 -11.33 -6.44 -3.66
C MET A 84 -10.30 -7.57 -3.83
N PRO A 85 -10.74 -8.83 -4.04
CA PRO A 85 -9.86 -10.00 -4.13
C PRO A 85 -8.95 -10.03 -5.36
N LYS A 86 -9.02 -9.03 -6.25
CA LYS A 86 -8.15 -8.87 -7.42
C LYS A 86 -7.21 -7.66 -7.32
N LEU A 87 -7.15 -7.01 -6.15
CA LEU A 87 -6.34 -5.82 -5.92
C LEU A 87 -4.83 -6.13 -6.04
N ARG A 88 -4.16 -5.44 -6.97
CA ARG A 88 -2.72 -5.58 -7.26
C ARG A 88 -1.91 -4.36 -6.84
N SER A 89 -2.52 -3.18 -6.84
CA SER A 89 -1.87 -1.91 -6.47
C SER A 89 -2.72 -1.18 -5.44
N LEU A 90 -2.10 -0.82 -4.31
CA LEU A 90 -2.77 -0.18 -3.18
C LEU A 90 -1.97 1.02 -2.69
N GLU A 91 -2.56 2.21 -2.81
CA GLU A 91 -1.98 3.47 -2.32
C GLU A 91 -2.70 3.95 -1.05
N LEU A 92 -1.93 4.06 0.02
CA LEU A 92 -2.33 4.41 1.40
C LEU A 92 -1.50 5.58 1.95
N ARG A 93 -1.01 6.46 1.06
CA ARG A 93 -0.15 7.59 1.46
C ARG A 93 -0.89 8.47 2.46
N SER A 94 -0.21 8.92 3.52
CA SER A 94 -0.77 9.86 4.50
C SER A 94 -2.11 9.41 5.12
N CYS A 95 -2.28 8.11 5.40
CA CYS A 95 -3.41 7.58 6.18
C CYS A 95 -3.05 7.52 7.68
N PRO A 96 -3.43 8.52 8.51
CA PRO A 96 -2.86 8.71 9.85
C PRO A 96 -3.36 7.71 10.91
N ASN A 97 -4.44 6.98 10.62
CA ASN A 97 -5.11 6.09 11.56
C ASN A 97 -4.72 4.61 11.40
N LEU A 98 -3.98 4.26 10.34
CA LEU A 98 -3.49 2.90 10.13
C LEU A 98 -2.35 2.60 11.09
N THR A 99 -2.37 1.42 11.69
CA THR A 99 -1.35 0.96 12.64
C THR A 99 -0.67 -0.31 12.15
N THR A 100 0.26 -0.84 12.95
CA THR A 100 0.86 -2.17 12.75
C THR A 100 -0.18 -3.26 12.43
N GLN A 101 -1.38 -3.18 13.03
CA GLN A 101 -2.45 -4.15 12.79
C GLN A 101 -3.00 -4.11 11.36
N GLY A 102 -3.15 -2.91 10.77
CA GLY A 102 -3.56 -2.78 9.37
C GLY A 102 -2.55 -3.38 8.41
N PHE A 103 -1.26 -3.19 8.67
CA PHE A 103 -0.19 -3.78 7.86
C PHE A 103 -0.10 -5.31 8.03
N LEU A 104 -0.44 -5.84 9.20
CA LEU A 104 -0.62 -7.29 9.41
C LEU A 104 -1.75 -7.83 8.53
N TYR A 105 -2.88 -7.12 8.40
CA TYR A 105 -3.95 -7.54 7.50
C TYR A 105 -3.53 -7.56 6.04
N ILE A 106 -2.67 -6.61 5.62
CA ILE A 106 -2.06 -6.66 4.27
C ILE A 106 -1.23 -7.93 4.11
N SER A 107 -0.37 -8.30 5.07
CA SER A 107 0.41 -9.54 4.96
C SER A 107 -0.45 -10.81 4.97
N ALA A 108 -1.63 -10.78 5.61
CA ALA A 108 -2.51 -11.94 5.73
C ALA A 108 -3.51 -12.10 4.58
N HIS A 109 -3.79 -11.03 3.83
CA HIS A 109 -4.83 -11.01 2.79
C HIS A 109 -4.35 -10.44 1.45
N GLY A 110 -3.11 -9.97 1.38
CA GLY A 110 -2.52 -9.25 0.26
C GLY A 110 -1.66 -10.11 -0.66
N ASP A 111 -1.84 -11.44 -0.68
CA ASP A 111 -0.96 -12.36 -1.43
C ASP A 111 -0.84 -12.01 -2.91
N ILE A 112 -1.85 -11.36 -3.50
CA ILE A 112 -1.85 -10.95 -4.91
C ILE A 112 -1.35 -9.52 -5.16
N LEU A 113 -1.07 -8.74 -4.10
CA LEU A 113 -0.58 -7.37 -4.21
C LEU A 113 0.84 -7.38 -4.79
N ASN A 114 1.06 -6.51 -5.76
CA ASN A 114 2.35 -6.28 -6.41
C ASN A 114 2.94 -4.93 -6.04
N GLU A 115 2.09 -3.95 -5.69
CA GLU A 115 2.51 -2.59 -5.42
C GLU A 115 1.80 -2.05 -4.18
N ILE A 116 2.56 -1.54 -3.22
CA ILE A 116 2.05 -0.89 -2.01
C ILE A 116 2.80 0.41 -1.78
N ASP A 117 2.04 1.49 -1.59
CA ASP A 117 2.58 2.78 -1.17
C ASP A 117 1.95 3.19 0.16
N VAL A 118 2.74 3.19 1.24
CA VAL A 118 2.35 3.64 2.59
C VAL A 118 3.15 4.86 3.02
N SER A 119 3.65 5.65 2.06
CA SER A 119 4.49 6.82 2.33
C SER A 119 3.78 7.82 3.27
N MET A 120 4.57 8.53 4.06
CA MET A 120 4.07 9.52 5.02
C MET A 120 3.03 8.96 6.00
N SER A 121 3.13 7.67 6.34
CA SER A 121 2.28 7.03 7.36
C SER A 121 2.89 7.25 8.75
N PRO A 122 2.34 8.14 9.59
CA PRO A 122 2.96 8.52 10.87
C PRO A 122 2.99 7.39 11.91
N ARG A 123 2.20 6.34 11.71
CA ARG A 123 2.07 5.20 12.64
C ARG A 123 2.66 3.89 12.09
N LEU A 124 3.33 3.95 10.94
CA LEU A 124 4.05 2.78 10.42
C LEU A 124 5.27 2.49 11.30
N THR A 125 5.30 1.30 11.89
CA THR A 125 6.41 0.84 12.76
C THR A 125 7.36 -0.09 12.00
N ASN A 126 8.52 -0.40 12.60
CA ASN A 126 9.44 -1.40 12.06
C ASN A 126 8.76 -2.77 11.87
N SER A 127 7.91 -3.20 12.80
CA SER A 127 7.15 -4.46 12.68
C SER A 127 6.10 -4.39 11.58
N GLY A 128 5.40 -3.26 11.44
CA GLY A 128 4.49 -3.05 10.31
C GLY A 128 5.19 -3.14 8.96
N CYS A 129 6.39 -2.55 8.86
CA CYS A 129 7.23 -2.65 7.66
C CYS A 129 7.69 -4.08 7.38
N GLN A 130 8.04 -4.86 8.41
CA GLN A 130 8.36 -6.28 8.25
C GLN A 130 7.19 -7.09 7.69
N PHE A 131 5.95 -6.82 8.12
CA PHE A 131 4.76 -7.45 7.53
C PHE A 131 4.59 -7.10 6.05
N LEU A 132 4.81 -5.84 5.66
CA LEU A 132 4.78 -5.45 4.25
C LEU A 132 5.87 -6.17 3.44
N LEU A 133 7.06 -6.30 4.03
CA LEU A 133 8.20 -7.00 3.44
C LEU A 133 8.06 -8.53 3.46
N SER A 134 6.98 -9.09 4.01
CA SER A 134 6.66 -10.51 3.95
C SER A 134 5.54 -10.84 2.95
N VAL A 135 5.00 -9.85 2.23
CA VAL A 135 3.93 -10.05 1.24
C VAL A 135 4.51 -10.76 0.01
N PRO A 136 4.11 -12.00 -0.33
CA PRO A 136 4.89 -12.90 -1.17
C PRO A 136 5.09 -12.44 -2.63
N ASN A 137 4.15 -11.69 -3.20
CA ASN A 137 4.21 -11.23 -4.60
C ASN A 137 4.51 -9.73 -4.73
N LEU A 138 4.95 -9.08 -3.66
CA LEU A 138 5.23 -7.65 -3.65
C LEU A 138 6.48 -7.32 -4.46
N LYS A 139 6.34 -6.46 -5.46
CA LYS A 139 7.42 -5.99 -6.33
C LYS A 139 7.83 -4.56 -6.03
N LYS A 140 6.86 -3.74 -5.61
CA LYS A 140 7.05 -2.32 -5.34
C LYS A 140 6.56 -1.97 -3.94
N LEU A 141 7.43 -1.40 -3.12
CA LEU A 141 7.09 -0.89 -1.81
C LEU A 141 7.63 0.53 -1.63
N SER A 142 6.76 1.45 -1.22
CA SER A 142 7.18 2.77 -0.76
C SER A 142 6.82 3.00 0.71
N VAL A 143 7.83 3.32 1.50
CA VAL A 143 7.74 3.75 2.90
C VAL A 143 8.38 5.14 3.07
N HIS A 144 8.40 5.94 2.00
CA HIS A 144 9.01 7.26 1.97
C HIS A 144 8.45 8.17 3.06
N ARG A 145 9.31 8.96 3.72
CA ARG A 145 8.95 9.86 4.83
C ARG A 145 8.28 9.17 6.03
N CYS A 146 8.42 7.85 6.18
CA CYS A 146 8.01 7.13 7.39
C CYS A 146 9.15 7.17 8.42
N ARG A 147 9.17 8.21 9.26
CA ARG A 147 10.31 8.50 10.18
C ARG A 147 10.60 7.40 11.19
N HIS A 148 9.62 6.59 11.59
CA HIS A 148 9.83 5.49 12.55
C HIS A 148 10.45 4.22 11.93
N ILE A 149 10.73 4.22 10.63
CA ILE A 149 11.42 3.14 9.94
C ILE A 149 12.93 3.28 10.13
N THR A 150 13.50 2.33 10.85
CA THR A 150 14.93 2.26 11.19
C THR A 150 15.54 0.98 10.62
N SER A 151 16.86 0.79 10.78
CA SER A 151 17.54 -0.47 10.44
C SER A 151 16.92 -1.73 11.08
N ARG A 152 16.08 -1.58 12.12
CA ARG A 152 15.34 -2.71 12.71
C ARG A 152 14.28 -3.29 11.76
N SER A 153 13.70 -2.47 10.88
CA SER A 153 12.72 -2.92 9.88
C SER A 153 13.26 -3.99 8.94
N THR A 154 14.57 -4.03 8.73
CA THR A 154 15.22 -4.99 7.81
C THR A 154 15.76 -6.23 8.52
N ARG A 155 15.57 -6.35 9.84
CA ARG A 155 15.95 -7.56 10.58
C ARG A 155 15.10 -8.74 10.14
N GLY A 156 15.73 -9.87 9.86
CA GLY A 156 15.06 -11.11 9.47
C GLY A 156 14.68 -11.19 7.99
N ILE A 157 14.90 -10.11 7.24
CA ILE A 157 14.77 -10.13 5.78
C ILE A 157 16.01 -10.84 5.23
N ASN A 158 15.77 -11.93 4.50
CA ASN A 158 16.78 -12.66 3.76
C ASN A 158 16.16 -13.09 2.41
N ALA A 159 16.99 -13.56 1.48
CA ALA A 159 16.56 -13.97 0.14
C ALA A 159 15.42 -15.02 0.11
N THR A 160 15.22 -15.77 1.20
CA THR A 160 14.19 -16.81 1.31
C THR A 160 12.88 -16.32 1.92
N THR A 161 12.92 -15.23 2.69
CA THR A 161 11.74 -14.65 3.36
C THR A 161 11.21 -13.41 2.66
N SER A 162 12.04 -12.75 1.84
CA SER A 162 11.66 -11.54 1.11
C SER A 162 10.97 -11.86 -0.22
N PRO A 163 9.91 -11.15 -0.58
CA PRO A 163 9.41 -11.15 -1.95
C PRO A 163 10.47 -10.53 -2.88
N GLY A 164 10.42 -10.88 -4.16
CA GLY A 164 11.30 -10.32 -5.19
C GLY A 164 10.98 -8.85 -5.46
N ILE A 165 11.33 -7.96 -4.53
CA ILE A 165 11.12 -6.51 -4.62
C ILE A 165 12.10 -5.92 -5.63
N SER A 166 11.58 -5.35 -6.72
CA SER A 166 12.36 -4.60 -7.72
C SER A 166 12.49 -3.12 -7.37
N GLU A 167 11.49 -2.56 -6.69
CA GLU A 167 11.43 -1.12 -6.38
C GLU A 167 11.12 -0.91 -4.90
N LEU A 168 12.09 -0.35 -4.17
CA LEU A 168 11.94 -0.03 -2.75
C LEU A 168 12.28 1.44 -2.50
N ASN A 169 11.27 2.23 -2.16
CA ASN A 169 11.45 3.63 -1.80
C ASN A 169 11.48 3.80 -0.27
N ILE A 170 12.68 4.05 0.25
CA ILE A 170 12.99 4.25 1.67
C ILE A 170 13.49 5.69 1.94
N GLY A 171 13.23 6.61 1.02
CA GLY A 171 13.65 8.02 1.14
C GLY A 171 13.10 8.67 2.41
N ALA A 172 13.88 9.58 3.01
CA ALA A 172 13.49 10.32 4.22
C ALA A 172 12.98 9.43 5.38
N THR A 173 13.57 8.24 5.53
CA THR A 173 13.41 7.35 6.70
C THR A 173 14.67 7.40 7.57
N GLU A 174 14.62 6.76 8.74
CA GLU A 174 15.76 6.60 9.66
C GLU A 174 16.47 5.24 9.47
N ILE A 175 16.35 4.62 8.29
CA ILE A 175 16.81 3.26 8.04
C ILE A 175 18.33 3.08 8.23
N GLY A 176 19.10 4.12 7.91
CA GLY A 176 20.55 4.18 8.08
C GLY A 176 21.33 3.17 7.23
N GLU A 177 22.65 3.33 7.20
CA GLU A 177 23.56 2.51 6.38
C GLU A 177 23.46 1.01 6.70
N LYS A 178 23.36 0.65 7.99
CA LYS A 178 23.19 -0.76 8.42
C LYS A 178 21.93 -1.40 7.83
N GLY A 179 20.85 -0.64 7.68
CA GLY A 179 19.62 -1.13 7.08
C GLY A 179 19.75 -1.30 5.57
N ILE A 180 20.39 -0.32 4.89
CA ILE A 180 20.67 -0.34 3.45
C ILE A 180 21.56 -1.52 3.08
N ARG A 181 22.64 -1.78 3.83
CA ARG A 181 23.53 -2.93 3.59
C ARG A 181 22.76 -4.26 3.62
N ARG A 182 21.91 -4.46 4.62
CA ARG A 182 21.05 -5.66 4.70
C ARG A 182 20.11 -5.79 3.50
N LEU A 183 19.50 -4.68 3.07
CA LEU A 183 18.63 -4.70 1.89
C LEU A 183 19.42 -5.05 0.62
N SER A 184 20.62 -4.50 0.46
CA SER A 184 21.47 -4.81 -0.70
C SER A 184 21.91 -6.27 -0.76
N GLU A 185 22.19 -6.90 0.39
CA GLU A 185 22.52 -8.34 0.44
C GLU A 185 21.37 -9.21 -0.06
N VAL A 186 20.12 -8.81 0.22
CA VAL A 186 18.91 -9.48 -0.27
C VAL A 186 18.71 -9.24 -1.76
N SER A 187 19.01 -8.03 -2.25
CA SER A 187 18.86 -7.65 -3.67
C SER A 187 19.94 -8.21 -4.59
N VAL A 188 21.11 -8.59 -4.09
CA VAL A 188 22.15 -9.21 -4.93
C VAL A 188 21.80 -10.67 -5.26
N THR A 189 21.00 -11.32 -4.43
CA THR A 189 20.50 -12.69 -4.67
C THR A 189 19.26 -12.76 -5.56
N THR A 190 18.49 -11.68 -5.66
CA THR A 190 17.36 -11.55 -6.61
C THR A 190 17.85 -10.78 -7.84
N LYS A 191 17.57 -11.23 -9.07
CA LYS A 191 18.09 -10.61 -10.31
C LYS A 191 17.59 -9.18 -10.59
N GLU A 192 17.01 -8.48 -9.62
CA GLU A 192 16.40 -7.15 -9.77
C GLU A 192 17.11 -6.13 -8.87
N ARG A 193 17.79 -5.14 -9.48
CA ARG A 193 18.47 -4.05 -8.75
C ARG A 193 17.41 -3.25 -7.98
N VAL A 194 17.47 -3.29 -6.64
CA VAL A 194 16.69 -2.37 -5.81
C VAL A 194 17.16 -0.95 -6.09
N ARG A 195 16.33 -0.16 -6.77
CA ARG A 195 16.53 1.29 -6.88
C ARG A 195 16.21 1.94 -5.54
N CYS A 196 17.20 2.01 -4.66
CA CYS A 196 17.17 2.92 -3.53
C CYS A 196 17.30 4.36 -4.07
N SER A 197 16.19 5.10 -4.19
CA SER A 197 16.27 6.55 -4.40
C SER A 197 16.75 7.22 -3.11
N LEU A 198 18.07 7.23 -2.92
CA LEU A 198 18.74 8.00 -1.89
C LEU A 198 18.72 9.48 -2.30
N VAL A 199 17.75 10.25 -1.80
CA VAL A 199 17.89 11.71 -1.72
C VAL A 199 18.78 11.98 -0.51
N LEU A 200 20.10 11.93 -0.71
CA LEU A 200 21.07 12.34 0.31
C LEU A 200 20.96 13.84 0.49
N THR A 201 20.38 14.30 1.60
CA THR A 201 20.39 15.73 1.99
C THR A 201 21.62 16.09 2.82
N THR A 202 22.72 15.34 2.74
CA THR A 202 24.02 15.74 3.31
C THR A 202 25.15 15.32 2.37
N PRO A 203 26.21 16.13 2.20
CA PRO A 203 27.24 15.91 1.20
C PRO A 203 28.12 14.73 1.64
N ILE A 204 27.99 13.60 0.94
CA ILE A 204 28.89 12.46 1.12
C ILE A 204 30.09 12.69 0.20
N HIS A 205 31.19 13.17 0.77
CA HIS A 205 32.50 12.83 0.26
C HIS A 205 32.70 11.33 0.46
N ASP A 206 33.08 10.66 -0.61
CA ASP A 206 33.41 9.23 -0.71
C ASP A 206 32.28 8.23 -0.41
N MET A 207 31.67 7.72 -1.49
CA MET A 207 31.91 6.31 -1.84
C MET A 207 31.36 5.99 -3.23
N THR A 208 32.30 5.68 -4.12
CA THR A 208 32.13 4.90 -5.35
C THR A 208 31.80 3.46 -4.95
N VAL A 209 30.59 2.97 -5.24
CA VAL A 209 30.36 1.52 -5.46
C VAL A 209 29.22 1.35 -6.47
N CYS A 210 29.48 0.47 -7.45
CA CYS A 210 28.73 0.12 -8.67
C CYS A 210 27.28 -0.38 -8.47
#